data_AF-A0A932CM51-F1
#
_entry.id   AF-A0A932CM51-F1
#
_cell.length_a   1.000
_cell.length_b   1.000
_cell.length_c   1.000
_cell.angle_alpha   90.00
_cell.angle_beta   90.00
_cell.angle_gamma   90.00
#
_symmetry.space_group_name_H-M   'P 1'
#
loop_
_entity.id
_entity.type
_entity.pdbx_description
1 polymer ?
#
loop_
_entity_poly.entity_id
_entity_poly.type
_entity_poly.pdbx_seq_one_letter_code
_entity_poly.pdbx_strand_id
1 'polypeptide(L)'
;MVRIQGIVRLANAVRQKLQTGILPGEVPEFQEFIRRNVKQIEELCRQAKTTPRSLPSPSHKAYLFLKGLDLERLPLRREAVLPLPSKRVRISNVVKSYKAFLEWISVAAAKRASIPTERGRIVRSLREEVAEIERICLENGASPRDLEDPSRRAYGWMKFLTQEDHLERHLETVSRGMEILRQVGARHGLGPRKLLFQLVQQAAIYCRKTGRDAISVQASEGFLDADDKTLEALAHCVLVGRDGQWRQRVEAYVDSETYADILFEVEEASGLGELQGRGRHYDLKALFEKINAERFQGKLDPPGLTWSRTFTFRKFGHYHPTRDLVMISLTLDDPGVPPFVIEFVLYHELLHKKLGIRREGSIRRAHTEEFRREERRFPHYQDAEAWLVRLATQLQQGKGLLVP
;
A
#
# COMPACT_ATOMS: atom_id res chain seq x y z
N MET A 1 -25.62 -8.59 3.80
CA MET A 1 -24.45 -8.30 2.94
C MET A 1 -23.66 -9.58 2.76
N VAL A 2 -23.49 -10.06 1.52
CA VAL A 2 -22.82 -11.34 1.22
C VAL A 2 -21.34 -11.09 0.99
N ARG A 3 -20.46 -11.81 1.71
CA ARG A 3 -18.99 -11.72 1.53
C ARG A 3 -18.50 -12.91 0.70
N ILE A 4 -18.31 -12.68 -0.60
CA ILE A 4 -17.58 -13.61 -1.47
C ILE A 4 -16.08 -13.30 -1.34
N GLN A 5 -15.30 -14.27 -0.85
CA GLN A 5 -13.86 -14.12 -0.70
C GLN A 5 -13.13 -14.28 -2.04
N GLY A 6 -12.03 -13.54 -2.22
CA GLY A 6 -11.13 -13.72 -3.36
C GLY A 6 -11.37 -12.83 -4.58
N ILE A 7 -12.53 -12.15 -4.71
CA ILE A 7 -12.83 -11.28 -5.87
C ILE A 7 -11.78 -10.18 -6.08
N VAL A 8 -11.38 -9.51 -4.99
CA VAL A 8 -10.35 -8.45 -5.05
C VAL A 8 -8.99 -9.00 -5.49
N ARG A 9 -8.62 -10.19 -4.99
CA ARG A 9 -7.37 -10.85 -5.36
C ARG A 9 -7.36 -11.25 -6.83
N LEU A 10 -8.48 -11.77 -7.32
CA LEU A 10 -8.69 -12.10 -8.73
C LEU A 10 -8.55 -10.85 -9.61
N ALA A 11 -9.25 -9.77 -9.28
CA ALA A 11 -9.17 -8.52 -10.03
C ALA A 11 -7.75 -7.95 -10.09
N ASN A 12 -7.01 -8.00 -8.97
CA ASN A 12 -5.62 -7.58 -8.93
C ASN A 12 -4.72 -8.45 -9.83
N ALA A 13 -4.88 -9.78 -9.79
CA ALA A 13 -4.11 -10.70 -10.63
C ALA A 13 -4.40 -10.49 -12.12
N VAL A 14 -5.67 -10.30 -12.48
CA VAL A 14 -6.11 -10.00 -13.84
C VAL A 14 -5.52 -8.67 -14.31
N ARG A 15 -5.55 -7.64 -13.45
CA ARG A 15 -4.98 -6.33 -13.76
C ARG A 15 -3.47 -6.37 -13.98
N GLN A 16 -2.74 -7.11 -13.14
CA GLN A 16 -1.29 -7.32 -13.32
C GLN A 16 -0.99 -8.00 -14.67
N LYS A 17 -1.78 -9.02 -15.05
CA LYS A 17 -1.63 -9.69 -16.34
C LYS A 17 -1.94 -8.78 -17.54
N LEU A 18 -2.89 -7.86 -17.40
CA LEU A 18 -3.18 -6.84 -18.42
C LEU A 18 -2.09 -5.78 -18.55
N GLN A 19 -1.44 -5.39 -17.44
CA GLN A 19 -0.31 -4.44 -17.45
C GLN A 19 0.92 -5.02 -18.18
N THR A 20 1.19 -6.32 -18.01
CA THR A 20 2.30 -6.99 -18.70
C THR A 20 1.99 -7.34 -20.16
N GLY A 21 0.73 -7.23 -20.56
CA GLY A 21 0.21 -7.69 -21.85
C GLY A 21 -0.01 -9.21 -21.89
N ILE A 22 -0.93 -9.64 -22.76
CA ILE A 22 -1.34 -11.04 -22.93
C ILE A 22 -0.76 -11.55 -24.26
N LEU A 23 -0.24 -12.78 -24.25
CA LEU A 23 0.25 -13.42 -25.47
C LEU A 23 -0.94 -13.76 -26.39
N PRO A 24 -0.84 -13.59 -27.72
CA PRO A 24 -1.94 -13.87 -28.64
C PRO A 24 -2.56 -15.26 -28.48
N GLY A 25 -1.74 -16.30 -28.24
CA GLY A 25 -2.21 -17.66 -28.01
C GLY A 25 -2.93 -17.89 -26.67
N GLU A 26 -2.71 -17.04 -25.66
CA GLU A 26 -3.38 -17.14 -24.35
C GLU A 26 -4.70 -16.35 -24.29
N VAL A 27 -5.00 -15.54 -25.33
CA VAL A 27 -6.19 -14.69 -25.35
C VAL A 27 -7.48 -15.49 -25.18
N PRO A 28 -7.73 -16.62 -25.90
CA PRO A 28 -8.97 -17.36 -25.75
C PRO A 28 -9.18 -17.90 -24.34
N GLU A 29 -8.13 -18.50 -23.75
CA GLU A 29 -8.18 -19.04 -22.39
C GLU A 29 -8.39 -17.92 -21.36
N PHE A 30 -7.74 -16.78 -21.53
CA PHE A 30 -7.90 -15.63 -20.64
C PHE A 30 -9.32 -15.05 -20.72
N GLN A 31 -9.87 -14.88 -21.92
CA GLN A 31 -11.25 -14.42 -22.10
C GLN A 31 -12.24 -15.38 -21.41
N GLU A 32 -12.07 -16.68 -21.61
CA GLU A 32 -12.91 -17.70 -20.98
C GLU A 32 -12.77 -17.68 -19.45
N PHE A 33 -11.55 -17.54 -18.94
CA PHE A 33 -11.28 -17.39 -17.51
C PHE A 33 -12.03 -16.19 -16.91
N ILE A 34 -11.99 -15.02 -17.56
CA ILE A 34 -12.73 -13.84 -17.08
C ILE A 34 -14.24 -14.09 -17.12
N ARG A 35 -14.78 -14.56 -18.25
CA ARG A 35 -16.22 -14.84 -18.41
C ARG A 35 -16.70 -15.82 -17.35
N ARG A 36 -15.95 -16.90 -17.11
CA ARG A 36 -16.25 -17.93 -16.09
C ARG A 36 -16.29 -17.34 -14.69
N ASN A 37 -15.27 -16.57 -14.30
CA ASN A 37 -15.20 -16.00 -12.96
C ASN A 37 -16.30 -14.95 -12.73
N VAL A 38 -16.58 -14.09 -13.71
CA VAL A 38 -17.68 -13.11 -13.62
C VAL A 38 -19.02 -13.83 -13.44
N LYS A 39 -19.28 -14.86 -14.26
CA LYS A 39 -20.49 -15.69 -14.15
C LYS A 39 -20.59 -16.39 -12.79
N GLN A 40 -19.48 -16.91 -12.27
CA GLN A 40 -19.43 -17.55 -10.96
C GLN A 40 -19.74 -16.57 -9.82
N ILE A 41 -19.22 -15.33 -9.89
CA ILE A 41 -19.54 -14.28 -8.91
C ILE A 41 -21.04 -13.96 -8.93
N GLU A 42 -21.63 -13.84 -10.13
CA GLU A 42 -23.07 -13.56 -10.30
C GLU A 42 -23.94 -14.71 -9.78
N GLU A 43 -23.54 -15.96 -10.03
CA GLU A 43 -24.22 -17.15 -9.54
C GLU A 43 -24.20 -17.22 -8.01
N LEU A 44 -23.03 -17.01 -7.39
CA LEU A 44 -22.90 -16.97 -5.94
C LEU A 44 -23.74 -15.86 -5.30
N CYS A 45 -23.87 -14.70 -5.97
CA CYS A 45 -24.80 -13.66 -5.53
C CYS A 45 -26.25 -14.14 -5.61
N ARG A 46 -26.65 -14.79 -6.71
CA ARG A 46 -28.01 -15.31 -6.91
C ARG A 46 -28.38 -16.38 -5.89
N GLN A 47 -27.49 -17.33 -5.63
CA GLN A 47 -27.66 -18.38 -4.62
C GLN A 47 -27.85 -17.78 -3.22
N ALA A 48 -27.14 -16.70 -2.92
CA ALA A 48 -27.30 -15.95 -1.68
C ALA A 48 -28.48 -14.95 -1.70
N LYS A 49 -29.39 -15.06 -2.68
CA LYS A 49 -30.57 -14.20 -2.90
C LYS A 49 -30.22 -12.70 -2.92
N THR A 50 -29.09 -12.37 -3.52
CA THR A 50 -28.58 -11.01 -3.58
C THR A 50 -28.08 -10.67 -4.99
N THR A 51 -27.69 -9.41 -5.21
CA THR A 51 -27.11 -8.96 -6.49
C THR A 51 -25.64 -8.54 -6.31
N PRO A 52 -24.81 -8.52 -7.38
CA PRO A 52 -23.44 -8.03 -7.29
C PRO A 52 -23.30 -6.61 -6.71
N ARG A 53 -24.34 -5.77 -6.85
CA ARG A 53 -24.41 -4.43 -6.24
C ARG A 53 -24.40 -4.44 -4.71
N SER A 54 -24.80 -5.55 -4.11
CA SER A 54 -24.83 -5.75 -2.65
C SER A 54 -23.51 -6.24 -2.06
N LEU A 55 -22.52 -6.56 -2.92
CA LEU A 55 -21.21 -6.99 -2.48
C LEU A 55 -20.54 -5.85 -1.70
N PRO A 56 -19.68 -6.15 -0.71
CA PRO A 56 -18.83 -5.16 -0.09
C PRO A 56 -18.08 -4.33 -1.13
N SER A 57 -17.93 -3.02 -0.88
CA SER A 57 -17.31 -2.05 -1.78
C SER A 57 -16.09 -2.57 -2.58
N PRO A 58 -15.08 -3.20 -1.95
CA PRO A 58 -13.91 -3.66 -2.68
C PRO A 58 -14.24 -4.80 -3.65
N SER A 59 -15.10 -5.74 -3.23
CA SER A 59 -15.53 -6.87 -4.05
C SER A 59 -16.46 -6.44 -5.18
N HIS A 60 -17.35 -5.48 -4.95
CA HIS A 60 -18.24 -4.94 -5.99
C HIS A 60 -17.44 -4.26 -7.10
N LYS A 61 -16.44 -3.43 -6.76
CA LYS A 61 -15.59 -2.77 -7.76
C LYS A 61 -14.66 -3.72 -8.48
N ALA A 62 -14.08 -4.68 -7.76
CA ALA A 62 -13.31 -5.74 -8.38
C ALA A 62 -14.16 -6.52 -9.40
N TYR A 63 -15.43 -6.78 -9.09
CA TYR A 63 -16.40 -7.33 -10.04
C TYR A 63 -16.68 -6.39 -11.22
N LEU A 64 -16.94 -5.09 -10.99
CA LEU A 64 -17.19 -4.12 -12.07
C LEU A 64 -15.99 -4.00 -13.01
N PHE A 65 -14.76 -3.99 -12.46
CA PHE A 65 -13.54 -4.03 -13.25
C PHE A 65 -13.50 -5.27 -14.14
N LEU A 66 -13.69 -6.46 -13.58
CA LEU A 66 -13.68 -7.73 -14.33
C LEU A 66 -14.77 -7.78 -15.41
N LYS A 67 -15.97 -7.28 -15.10
CA LYS A 67 -17.12 -7.24 -16.01
C LYS A 67 -16.99 -6.17 -17.10
N GLY A 68 -16.32 -5.06 -16.80
CA GLY A 68 -16.09 -3.95 -17.72
C GLY A 68 -14.82 -4.09 -18.56
N LEU A 69 -14.15 -5.24 -18.54
CA LEU A 69 -13.04 -5.51 -19.45
C LEU A 69 -13.57 -5.64 -20.88
N ASP A 70 -13.01 -4.84 -21.78
CA ASP A 70 -13.16 -5.07 -23.22
C ASP A 70 -12.31 -6.27 -23.61
N LEU A 71 -12.95 -7.44 -23.68
CA LEU A 71 -12.30 -8.70 -23.99
C LEU A 71 -11.88 -8.80 -25.47
N GLU A 72 -12.42 -7.95 -26.34
CA GLU A 72 -12.08 -7.91 -27.77
C GLU A 72 -10.85 -7.02 -28.04
N ARG A 73 -10.55 -6.10 -27.11
CA ARG A 73 -9.40 -5.18 -27.21
C ARG A 73 -8.43 -5.35 -26.03
N LEU A 74 -7.95 -6.58 -25.85
CA LEU A 74 -6.97 -6.89 -24.82
C LEU A 74 -5.57 -6.37 -25.22
N PRO A 75 -4.77 -5.84 -24.27
CA PRO A 75 -3.41 -5.41 -24.54
C PRO A 75 -2.56 -6.63 -24.91
N LEU A 76 -2.21 -6.73 -26.19
CA LEU A 76 -1.39 -7.82 -26.70
C LEU A 76 0.08 -7.51 -26.47
N ARG A 77 0.79 -8.50 -25.95
CA ARG A 77 2.24 -8.48 -25.92
C ARG A 77 2.77 -8.94 -27.28
N ARG A 78 3.51 -8.09 -28.00
CA ARG A 78 4.28 -8.55 -29.18
C ARG A 78 5.27 -9.61 -28.73
N GLU A 79 5.47 -10.65 -29.54
CA GLU A 79 6.59 -11.60 -29.41
C GLU A 79 7.92 -10.86 -29.65
N ALA A 80 8.28 -9.93 -28.77
CA ALA A 80 9.67 -9.72 -28.46
C ALA A 80 10.09 -10.93 -27.62
N VAL A 81 11.22 -11.56 -27.98
CA VAL A 81 11.90 -12.64 -27.27
C VAL A 81 11.44 -12.66 -25.82
N LEU A 82 10.62 -13.66 -25.47
CA LEU A 82 10.05 -13.81 -24.13
C LEU A 82 11.15 -13.50 -23.10
N PRO A 83 11.05 -12.49 -22.22
CA PRO A 83 11.55 -12.73 -20.89
C PRO A 83 10.69 -13.89 -20.39
N LEU A 84 11.39 -14.99 -20.12
CA LEU A 84 10.86 -16.25 -19.62
C LEU A 84 9.69 -15.99 -18.65
N PRO A 85 8.64 -16.84 -18.64
CA PRO A 85 7.57 -16.71 -17.65
C PRO A 85 8.23 -16.48 -16.28
N SER A 86 7.90 -15.37 -15.60
CA SER A 86 8.53 -14.97 -14.34
C SER A 86 8.52 -16.19 -13.44
N LYS A 87 9.68 -16.82 -13.29
CA LYS A 87 9.78 -18.16 -12.73
C LYS A 87 9.42 -17.98 -11.26
N ARG A 88 8.20 -18.35 -10.86
CA ARG A 88 7.79 -18.21 -9.46
C ARG A 88 8.72 -19.07 -8.62
N VAL A 89 9.59 -18.42 -7.84
CA VAL A 89 10.54 -19.13 -7.00
C VAL A 89 9.90 -19.37 -5.65
N ARG A 90 9.83 -20.64 -5.28
CA ARG A 90 9.36 -21.06 -3.98
C ARG A 90 10.56 -21.36 -3.10
N ILE A 91 10.84 -20.45 -2.18
CA ILE A 91 11.84 -20.66 -1.13
C ILE A 91 11.09 -21.11 0.13
N SER A 92 11.38 -22.31 0.57
CA SER A 92 10.88 -22.83 1.85
C SER A 92 11.45 -22.02 3.01
N ASN A 93 10.70 -21.88 4.10
CA ASN A 93 11.12 -21.25 5.35
C ASN A 93 11.20 -19.71 5.40
N VAL A 94 11.10 -18.95 4.30
CA VAL A 94 11.14 -17.46 4.35
C VAL A 94 10.12 -16.89 5.35
N VAL A 95 8.87 -17.36 5.30
CA VAL A 95 7.81 -16.93 6.23
C VAL A 95 8.07 -17.40 7.66
N LYS A 96 8.77 -18.53 7.85
CA LYS A 96 9.15 -19.04 9.17
C LYS A 96 10.27 -18.17 9.77
N SER A 97 11.29 -17.84 8.99
CA SER A 97 12.39 -16.95 9.39
C SER A 97 11.85 -15.57 9.76
N TYR A 98 10.98 -15.00 8.92
CA TYR A 98 10.26 -13.75 9.21
C TYR A 98 9.54 -13.76 10.57
N LYS A 99 8.82 -14.84 10.91
CA LYS A 99 8.14 -14.95 12.21
C LYS A 99 9.14 -15.01 13.36
N ALA A 100 10.26 -15.71 13.18
CA ALA A 100 11.32 -15.78 14.19
C ALA A 100 11.96 -14.40 14.43
N PHE A 101 12.25 -13.63 13.36
CA PHE A 101 12.72 -12.25 13.48
C PHE A 101 11.70 -11.34 14.16
N LEU A 102 10.41 -11.46 13.79
CA LEU A 102 9.35 -10.69 14.42
C LEU A 102 9.27 -10.94 15.93
N GLU A 103 9.39 -12.20 16.36
CA GLU A 103 9.44 -12.57 17.78
C GLU A 103 10.69 -12.04 18.47
N TRP A 104 11.87 -12.21 17.86
CA TRP A 104 13.14 -11.73 18.41
C TRP A 104 13.14 -10.21 18.60
N ILE A 105 12.73 -9.46 17.58
CA ILE A 105 12.64 -8.00 17.62
C ILE A 105 11.63 -7.54 18.69
N SER A 106 10.48 -8.23 18.81
CA SER A 106 9.50 -7.94 19.86
C SER A 106 10.10 -8.10 21.26
N VAL A 107 10.89 -9.17 21.49
CA VAL A 107 11.56 -9.41 22.77
C VAL A 107 12.65 -8.38 23.04
N ALA A 108 13.42 -8.01 22.02
CA ALA A 108 14.46 -6.98 22.13
C ALA A 108 13.87 -5.61 22.50
N ALA A 109 12.78 -5.21 21.82
CA ALA A 109 12.05 -3.98 22.13
C ALA A 109 11.49 -3.98 23.56
N ALA A 110 10.88 -5.08 24.00
CA ALA A 110 10.33 -5.19 25.36
C ALA A 110 11.36 -5.01 26.48
N LYS A 111 12.62 -5.40 26.22
CA LYS A 111 13.74 -5.23 27.17
C LYS A 111 14.33 -3.82 27.17
N ARG A 112 13.76 -2.87 26.40
CA ARG A 112 14.33 -1.54 26.11
C ARG A 112 15.79 -1.65 25.67
N ALA A 113 16.09 -2.69 24.88
CA ALA A 113 17.44 -2.93 24.41
C ALA A 113 17.79 -1.97 23.25
N SER A 114 17.88 -0.67 23.54
CA SER A 114 18.75 0.26 22.79
C SER A 114 20.23 -0.04 23.08
N ILE A 115 20.59 -1.31 23.23
CA ILE A 115 21.97 -1.73 23.39
C ILE A 115 22.51 -1.90 21.97
N PRO A 116 23.48 -1.08 21.52
CA PRO A 116 24.01 -1.11 20.16
C PRO A 116 24.44 -2.52 19.72
N THR A 117 24.89 -3.34 20.67
CA THR A 117 25.32 -4.73 20.46
C THR A 117 24.19 -5.67 20.04
N GLU A 118 22.98 -5.55 20.60
CA GLU A 118 21.85 -6.42 20.21
C GLU A 118 21.26 -5.98 18.86
N ARG A 119 21.19 -4.66 18.62
CA ARG A 119 20.82 -4.09 17.32
C ARG A 119 21.74 -4.62 16.22
N GLY A 120 23.06 -4.58 16.44
CA GLY A 120 24.05 -5.09 15.50
C GLY A 120 23.90 -6.58 15.20
N ARG A 121 23.49 -7.40 16.18
CA ARG A 121 23.19 -8.84 15.98
C ARG A 121 21.98 -9.03 15.08
N ILE A 122 20.88 -8.33 15.37
CA ILE A 122 19.66 -8.42 14.56
C ILE A 122 19.93 -8.00 13.12
N VAL A 123 20.61 -6.87 12.90
CA VAL A 123 20.95 -6.39 11.55
C VAL A 123 21.82 -7.38 10.80
N ARG A 124 22.84 -7.95 11.45
CA ARG A 124 23.71 -8.95 10.83
C ARG A 124 22.92 -10.18 10.38
N SER A 125 22.10 -10.75 11.27
CA SER A 125 21.29 -11.92 10.95
C SER A 125 20.23 -11.61 9.87
N LEU A 126 19.62 -10.43 9.87
CA LEU A 126 18.72 -10.00 8.80
C LEU A 126 19.47 -9.91 7.45
N ARG A 127 20.68 -9.33 7.43
CA ARG A 127 21.50 -9.22 6.22
C ARG A 127 21.89 -10.59 5.68
N GLU A 128 22.25 -11.53 6.56
CA GLU A 128 22.57 -12.92 6.20
C GLU A 128 21.36 -13.62 5.57
N GLU A 129 20.18 -13.55 6.20
CA GLU A 129 18.94 -14.17 5.66
C GLU A 129 18.53 -13.53 4.33
N VAL A 130 18.60 -12.21 4.22
CA VAL A 130 18.30 -11.48 2.98
C VAL A 130 19.25 -11.88 1.86
N ALA A 131 20.56 -11.93 2.13
CA ALA A 131 21.56 -12.32 1.15
C ALA A 131 21.36 -13.77 0.69
N GLU A 132 20.97 -14.67 1.60
CA GLU A 132 20.67 -16.05 1.27
C GLU A 132 19.43 -16.18 0.37
N ILE A 133 18.37 -15.43 0.66
CA ILE A 133 17.18 -15.37 -0.20
C ILE A 133 17.53 -14.84 -1.60
N GLU A 134 18.31 -13.75 -1.67
CA GLU A 134 18.77 -13.16 -2.93
C GLU A 134 19.64 -14.14 -3.73
N ARG A 135 20.55 -14.86 -3.07
CA ARG A 135 21.41 -15.89 -3.67
C ARG A 135 20.57 -17.03 -4.26
N ILE A 136 19.63 -17.60 -3.50
CA ILE A 136 18.75 -18.67 -3.98
C ILE A 136 17.91 -18.20 -5.16
N CYS A 137 17.36 -16.97 -5.12
CA CYS A 137 16.65 -16.39 -6.26
C CYS A 137 17.55 -16.33 -7.50
N LEU A 138 18.77 -15.80 -7.37
CA LEU A 138 19.72 -15.65 -8.46
C LEU A 138 20.13 -17.00 -9.07
N GLU A 139 20.42 -18.00 -8.25
CA GLU A 139 20.75 -19.37 -8.69
C GLU A 139 19.62 -20.03 -9.48
N ASN A 140 18.38 -19.63 -9.22
CA ASN A 140 17.20 -20.10 -9.96
C ASN A 140 16.88 -19.26 -11.21
N GLY A 141 17.71 -18.27 -11.54
CA GLY A 141 17.51 -17.34 -12.65
C GLY A 141 16.33 -16.38 -12.42
N ALA A 142 16.08 -16.02 -11.15
CA ALA A 142 15.00 -15.15 -10.74
C ALA A 142 15.49 -14.06 -9.80
N SER A 143 14.59 -13.21 -9.34
CA SER A 143 14.87 -12.19 -8.33
C SER A 143 13.81 -12.24 -7.21
N PRO A 144 14.03 -11.55 -6.07
CA PRO A 144 13.06 -11.55 -4.98
C PRO A 144 11.65 -11.06 -5.35
N ARG A 145 11.49 -10.34 -6.48
CA ARG A 145 10.18 -9.95 -7.02
C ARG A 145 9.33 -11.15 -7.44
N ASP A 146 9.98 -12.24 -7.81
CA ASP A 146 9.37 -13.46 -8.36
C ASP A 146 8.94 -14.43 -7.25
N LEU A 147 9.22 -14.09 -5.99
CA LEU A 147 8.72 -14.80 -4.82
C LEU A 147 7.19 -14.70 -4.72
N GLU A 148 6.57 -15.75 -4.19
CA GLU A 148 5.16 -15.73 -3.83
C GLU A 148 4.86 -14.60 -2.83
N ASP A 149 3.66 -14.00 -2.93
CA ASP A 149 3.27 -12.82 -2.14
C ASP A 149 3.60 -12.87 -0.64
N PRO A 150 3.38 -13.99 0.10
CA PRO A 150 3.74 -14.05 1.52
C PRO A 150 5.24 -14.00 1.76
N SER A 151 6.02 -14.75 0.97
CA SER A 151 7.49 -14.78 1.06
C SER A 151 8.09 -13.47 0.61
N ARG A 152 7.53 -12.84 -0.43
CA ARG A 152 7.98 -11.54 -0.93
C ARG A 152 7.76 -10.42 0.07
N ARG A 153 6.61 -10.37 0.74
CA ARG A 153 6.35 -9.40 1.82
C ARG A 153 7.27 -9.62 3.02
N ALA A 154 7.48 -10.88 3.40
CA ALA A 154 8.42 -11.24 4.45
C ALA A 154 9.85 -10.79 4.11
N TYR A 155 10.31 -11.10 2.89
CA TYR A 155 11.59 -10.63 2.37
C TYR A 155 11.70 -9.11 2.39
N GLY A 156 10.71 -8.38 1.87
CA GLY A 156 10.74 -6.92 1.83
C GLY A 156 10.80 -6.27 3.21
N TRP A 157 10.07 -6.81 4.17
CA TRP A 157 10.15 -6.36 5.57
C TRP A 157 11.54 -6.62 6.17
N MET A 158 12.11 -7.81 5.95
CA MET A 158 13.46 -8.12 6.42
C MET A 158 14.51 -7.23 5.76
N LYS A 159 14.41 -7.03 4.43
CA LYS A 159 15.28 -6.14 3.65
C LYS A 159 15.19 -4.70 4.13
N PHE A 160 13.99 -4.22 4.41
CA PHE A 160 13.75 -2.88 4.94
C PHE A 160 14.47 -2.67 6.28
N LEU A 161 14.46 -3.66 7.16
CA LEU A 161 15.09 -3.59 8.48
C LEU A 161 16.60 -3.89 8.49
N THR A 162 17.24 -4.17 7.35
CA THR A 162 18.72 -4.28 7.29
C THR A 162 19.42 -2.93 7.37
N GLN A 163 18.68 -1.84 7.16
CA GLN A 163 19.12 -0.46 7.39
C GLN A 163 19.07 -0.16 8.88
N GLU A 164 20.18 0.29 9.45
CA GLU A 164 20.31 0.47 10.91
C GLU A 164 19.31 1.50 11.45
N ASP A 165 19.13 2.62 10.73
CA ASP A 165 18.17 3.67 11.08
C ASP A 165 16.73 3.14 11.07
N HIS A 166 16.39 2.21 10.17
CA HIS A 166 15.03 1.65 10.07
C HIS A 166 14.76 0.73 11.25
N LEU A 167 15.73 -0.13 11.58
CA LEU A 167 15.61 -1.02 12.74
C LEU A 167 15.56 -0.23 14.05
N GLU A 168 16.35 0.84 14.19
CA GLU A 168 16.31 1.72 15.37
C GLU A 168 14.92 2.34 15.56
N ARG A 169 14.39 3.00 14.53
CA ARG A 169 13.03 3.57 14.55
C ARG A 169 11.96 2.51 14.82
N HIS A 170 12.13 1.30 14.29
CA HIS A 170 11.21 0.18 14.50
C HIS A 170 11.22 -0.27 15.96
N LEU A 171 12.40 -0.50 16.54
CA LEU A 171 12.55 -0.90 17.94
C LEU A 171 11.99 0.16 18.89
N GLU A 172 12.25 1.43 18.62
CA GLU A 172 11.74 2.54 19.42
C GLU A 172 10.20 2.60 19.37
N THR A 173 9.62 2.58 18.16
CA THR A 173 8.17 2.62 17.95
C THR A 173 7.48 1.43 18.60
N VAL A 174 8.04 0.22 18.46
CA VAL A 174 7.51 -0.99 19.10
C VAL A 174 7.56 -0.89 20.62
N SER A 175 8.67 -0.39 21.18
CA SER A 175 8.84 -0.21 22.62
C SER A 175 7.83 0.79 23.20
N ARG A 176 7.66 1.94 22.53
CA ARG A 176 6.66 2.96 22.89
C ARG A 176 5.23 2.40 22.78
N GLY A 177 4.93 1.71 21.69
CA GLY A 177 3.64 1.05 21.48
C GLY A 177 3.31 0.03 22.56
N MET A 178 4.27 -0.79 23.00
CA MET A 178 4.09 -1.73 24.10
C MET A 178 3.76 -1.04 25.42
N GLU A 179 4.49 0.02 25.77
CA GLU A 179 4.26 0.77 27.02
C GLU A 179 2.89 1.44 27.02
N ILE A 180 2.50 2.09 25.93
CA ILE A 180 1.18 2.72 25.77
C ILE A 180 0.07 1.67 25.85
N LEU A 181 0.24 0.53 25.16
CA LEU A 181 -0.74 -0.56 25.19
C LEU A 181 -0.93 -1.11 26.62
N ARG A 182 0.16 -1.20 27.40
CA ARG A 182 0.13 -1.58 28.83
C ARG A 182 -0.62 -0.57 29.69
N GLN A 183 -0.37 0.72 29.49
CA GLN A 183 -1.04 1.80 30.23
C GLN A 183 -2.55 1.83 29.93
N VAL A 184 -2.93 1.78 28.65
CA VAL A 184 -4.34 1.73 28.24
C VAL A 184 -5.01 0.47 28.76
N GLY A 185 -4.33 -0.68 28.67
CA GLY A 185 -4.85 -1.94 29.19
C GLY A 185 -5.14 -1.89 30.70
N ALA A 186 -4.20 -1.35 31.48
CA ALA A 186 -4.36 -1.18 32.92
C ALA A 186 -5.54 -0.25 33.28
N ARG A 187 -5.69 0.88 32.57
CA ARG A 187 -6.81 1.83 32.78
C ARG A 187 -8.18 1.18 32.55
N HIS A 188 -8.27 0.22 31.62
CA HIS A 188 -9.52 -0.45 31.24
C HIS A 188 -9.71 -1.82 31.90
N GLY A 189 -8.94 -2.16 32.95
CA GLY A 189 -9.13 -3.39 33.71
C GLY A 189 -8.82 -4.66 32.92
N LEU A 190 -8.07 -4.57 31.82
CA LEU A 190 -7.47 -5.75 31.20
C LEU A 190 -6.40 -6.23 32.19
N GLY A 191 -6.67 -7.36 32.86
CA GLY A 191 -5.82 -7.94 33.92
C GLY A 191 -4.38 -8.26 33.49
N PRO A 192 -3.65 -9.16 34.17
CA PRO A 192 -2.20 -9.38 33.96
C PRO A 192 -1.83 -10.06 32.63
N ARG A 193 -2.70 -10.00 31.61
CA ARG A 193 -2.45 -10.57 30.29
C ARG A 193 -1.24 -9.92 29.66
N LYS A 194 -0.41 -10.75 29.02
CA LYS A 194 0.75 -10.27 28.27
C LYS A 194 0.28 -9.49 27.04
N LEU A 195 0.55 -8.19 27.01
CA LEU A 195 0.23 -7.33 25.87
C LEU A 195 1.46 -7.20 24.98
N LEU A 196 1.31 -7.54 23.71
CA LEU A 196 2.37 -7.46 22.70
C LEU A 196 1.95 -6.48 21.62
N PHE A 197 2.88 -5.61 21.23
CA PHE A 197 2.72 -4.72 20.09
C PHE A 197 3.77 -5.07 19.03
N GLN A 198 3.37 -5.15 17.77
CA GLN A 198 4.22 -5.55 16.66
C GLN A 198 3.91 -4.69 15.44
N LEU A 199 4.94 -4.18 14.77
CA LEU A 199 4.83 -3.64 13.41
C LEU A 199 5.11 -4.76 12.42
N VAL A 200 4.24 -4.90 11.41
CA VAL A 200 4.33 -5.97 10.42
C VAL A 200 3.96 -5.46 9.04
N GLN A 201 4.54 -6.06 8.00
CA GLN A 201 4.11 -5.80 6.63
C GLN A 201 2.80 -6.53 6.32
N GLN A 202 1.68 -5.80 6.38
CA GLN A 202 0.32 -6.31 6.18
C GLN A 202 -0.60 -5.30 5.49
N ALA A 203 -1.65 -5.81 4.84
CA ALA A 203 -2.67 -4.97 4.18
C ALA A 203 -3.68 -4.35 5.15
N ALA A 204 -3.85 -4.94 6.34
CA ALA A 204 -4.72 -4.39 7.38
C ALA A 204 -4.00 -3.25 8.12
N ILE A 205 -4.71 -2.18 8.49
CA ILE A 205 -4.11 -1.07 9.26
C ILE A 205 -3.61 -1.60 10.62
N TYR A 206 -4.44 -2.42 11.28
CA TYR A 206 -4.08 -3.16 12.46
C TYR A 206 -4.99 -4.39 12.63
N CYS A 207 -4.54 -5.37 13.41
CA CYS A 207 -5.35 -6.48 13.86
C CYS A 207 -5.04 -6.87 15.30
N ARG A 208 -6.04 -7.42 15.99
CA ARG A 208 -5.93 -7.98 17.33
C ARG A 208 -6.00 -9.49 17.26
N LYS A 209 -5.01 -10.15 17.85
CA LYS A 209 -4.99 -11.61 18.07
C LYS A 209 -5.07 -11.86 19.56
N THR A 210 -6.14 -12.52 19.99
CA THR A 210 -6.36 -12.86 21.40
C THR A 210 -6.03 -14.34 21.58
N GLY A 211 -4.97 -14.64 22.35
CA GLY A 211 -4.65 -15.96 22.86
C GLY A 211 -5.21 -16.17 24.27
N ARG A 212 -4.88 -17.32 24.90
CA ARG A 212 -5.31 -17.61 26.28
C ARG A 212 -4.71 -16.61 27.29
N ASP A 213 -3.40 -16.36 27.20
CA ASP A 213 -2.66 -15.55 28.18
C ASP A 213 -2.09 -14.24 27.62
N ALA A 214 -2.25 -14.01 26.31
CA ALA A 214 -1.66 -12.87 25.62
C ALA A 214 -2.62 -12.22 24.61
N ILE A 215 -2.56 -10.90 24.49
CA ILE A 215 -3.17 -10.15 23.40
C ILE A 215 -2.04 -9.58 22.56
N SER A 216 -1.97 -10.00 21.30
CA SER A 216 -1.04 -9.47 20.31
C SER A 216 -1.76 -8.47 19.43
N VAL A 217 -1.23 -7.26 19.38
CA VAL A 217 -1.66 -6.18 18.50
C VAL A 217 -0.62 -6.07 17.39
N GLN A 218 -1.06 -6.30 16.15
CA GLN A 218 -0.20 -6.16 14.98
C GLN A 218 -0.68 -4.96 14.17
N ALA A 219 0.15 -3.93 14.07
CA ALA A 219 -0.10 -2.74 13.26
C ALA A 219 0.70 -2.80 11.96
N SER A 220 0.23 -2.13 10.92
CA SER A 220 0.97 -1.99 9.66
C SER A 220 2.32 -1.30 9.90
N GLU A 221 3.35 -1.66 9.14
CA GLU A 221 4.67 -1.03 9.22
C GLU A 221 4.61 0.49 9.01
N GLY A 222 3.59 1.01 8.32
CA GLY A 222 3.35 2.46 8.16
C GLY A 222 3.17 3.24 9.47
N PHE A 223 2.95 2.56 10.61
CA PHE A 223 2.97 3.19 11.95
C PHE A 223 4.37 3.44 12.51
N LEU A 224 5.44 3.10 11.78
CA LEU A 224 6.79 3.54 12.09
C LEU A 224 6.78 5.07 12.30
N ASP A 225 7.45 5.54 13.34
CA ASP A 225 7.52 6.96 13.75
C ASP A 225 6.20 7.61 14.20
N ALA A 226 5.12 6.85 14.40
CA ALA A 226 3.88 7.41 14.92
C ALA A 226 4.08 8.10 16.28
N ASP A 227 3.43 9.26 16.46
CA ASP A 227 3.48 9.98 17.74
C ASP A 227 2.75 9.22 18.86
N ASP A 228 3.08 9.51 20.12
CA ASP A 228 2.50 8.78 21.27
C ASP A 228 0.97 8.86 21.30
N LYS A 229 0.41 10.01 20.92
CA LYS A 229 -1.04 10.22 20.89
C LYS A 229 -1.71 9.33 19.83
N THR A 230 -1.05 9.07 18.71
CA THR A 230 -1.52 8.20 17.63
C THR A 230 -1.42 6.73 18.05
N LEU A 231 -0.31 6.35 18.70
CA LEU A 231 -0.16 5.02 19.29
C LEU A 231 -1.19 4.78 20.41
N GLU A 232 -1.51 5.80 21.22
CA GLU A 232 -2.56 5.75 22.25
C GLU A 232 -3.95 5.58 21.62
N ALA A 233 -4.25 6.35 20.58
CA ALA A 233 -5.49 6.18 19.82
C ALA A 233 -5.62 4.78 19.22
N LEU A 234 -4.52 4.24 18.67
CA LEU A 234 -4.46 2.87 18.15
C LEU A 234 -4.72 1.84 19.26
N ALA A 235 -4.09 2.01 20.43
CA ALA A 235 -4.30 1.14 21.59
C ALA A 235 -5.77 1.17 22.06
N HIS A 236 -6.39 2.34 22.16
CA HIS A 236 -7.82 2.47 22.50
C HIS A 236 -8.72 1.80 21.45
N CYS A 237 -8.46 2.02 20.16
CA CYS A 237 -9.20 1.39 19.06
C CYS A 237 -9.17 -0.15 19.15
N VAL A 238 -8.04 -0.72 19.57
CA VAL A 238 -7.82 -2.17 19.60
C VAL A 238 -8.32 -2.82 20.90
N LEU A 239 -8.10 -2.16 22.04
CA LEU A 239 -8.39 -2.74 23.36
C LEU A 239 -9.82 -2.47 23.83
N VAL A 240 -10.33 -1.26 23.58
CA VAL A 240 -11.58 -0.75 24.19
C VAL A 240 -12.72 -0.75 23.18
N GLY A 241 -12.45 -0.34 21.94
CA GLY A 241 -13.44 -0.27 20.88
C GLY A 241 -13.94 1.15 20.59
N ARG A 242 -15.18 1.24 20.07
CA ARG A 242 -15.67 2.28 19.13
C ARG A 242 -15.92 3.67 19.75
N ASP A 243 -14.86 4.33 20.20
CA ASP A 243 -14.88 5.80 20.25
C ASP A 243 -14.57 6.36 18.86
N GLY A 244 -15.41 7.28 18.39
CA GLY A 244 -15.22 7.95 17.10
C GLY A 244 -13.95 8.79 17.08
N GLN A 245 -13.55 9.38 18.21
CA GLN A 245 -12.41 10.28 18.29
C GLN A 245 -11.08 9.54 18.11
N TRP A 246 -10.90 8.39 18.75
CA TRP A 246 -9.69 7.57 18.59
C TRP A 246 -9.55 7.07 17.16
N ARG A 247 -10.67 6.64 16.56
CA ARG A 247 -10.70 6.18 15.18
C ARG A 247 -10.30 7.29 14.21
N GLN A 248 -10.87 8.48 14.38
CA GLN A 248 -10.57 9.63 13.54
C GLN A 248 -9.08 9.98 13.58
N ARG A 249 -8.44 9.90 14.76
CA ARG A 249 -6.99 10.14 14.88
C ARG A 249 -6.17 9.10 14.12
N VAL A 250 -6.51 7.81 14.26
CA VAL A 250 -5.82 6.73 13.54
C VAL A 250 -6.00 6.88 12.03
N GLU A 251 -7.21 7.18 11.57
CA GLU A 251 -7.51 7.41 10.15
C GLU A 251 -6.73 8.62 9.61
N ALA A 252 -6.68 9.74 10.36
CA ALA A 252 -5.89 10.91 9.97
C ALA A 252 -4.39 10.61 9.84
N TYR A 253 -3.83 9.74 10.68
CA TYR A 253 -2.44 9.31 10.54
C TYR A 253 -2.22 8.38 9.34
N VAL A 254 -3.13 7.43 9.11
CA VAL A 254 -3.06 6.51 7.97
C VAL A 254 -3.16 7.24 6.63
N ASP A 255 -3.88 8.37 6.59
CA ASP A 255 -4.00 9.23 5.41
C ASP A 255 -2.84 10.24 5.28
N SER A 256 -1.88 10.24 6.21
CA SER A 256 -0.73 11.15 6.20
C SER A 256 0.35 10.76 5.17
N GLU A 257 1.21 11.72 4.84
CA GLU A 257 2.40 11.49 4.01
C GLU A 257 3.39 10.52 4.68
N THR A 258 3.67 10.73 5.97
CA THR A 258 4.57 9.86 6.74
C THR A 258 4.21 8.39 6.62
N TYR A 259 2.93 8.04 6.80
CA TYR A 259 2.47 6.65 6.70
C TYR A 259 2.68 6.07 5.30
N ALA A 260 2.42 6.87 4.25
CA ALA A 260 2.57 6.45 2.87
C ALA A 260 4.05 6.27 2.47
N ASP A 261 4.93 7.19 2.89
CA ASP A 261 6.38 7.13 2.64
C ASP A 261 6.96 5.81 3.16
N ILE A 262 6.65 5.46 4.41
CA ILE A 262 7.14 4.24 5.05
C ILE A 262 6.67 2.99 4.29
N LEU A 263 5.40 2.92 3.93
CA LEU A 263 4.89 1.76 3.19
C LEU A 263 5.53 1.64 1.81
N PHE A 264 5.80 2.76 1.16
CA PHE A 264 6.51 2.79 -0.11
C PHE A 264 7.94 2.26 0.03
N GLU A 265 8.69 2.68 1.05
CA GLU A 265 10.04 2.17 1.33
C GLU A 265 10.05 0.64 1.54
N VAL A 266 9.06 0.10 2.27
CA VAL A 266 8.93 -1.36 2.49
C VAL A 266 8.55 -2.11 1.20
N GLU A 267 7.67 -1.53 0.38
CA GLU A 267 7.30 -2.11 -0.92
C GLU A 267 8.48 -2.15 -1.88
N GLU A 268 9.26 -1.07 -1.97
CA GLU A 268 10.44 -1.03 -2.82
C GLU A 268 11.50 -2.05 -2.36
N ALA A 269 11.74 -2.16 -1.05
CA ALA A 269 12.62 -3.18 -0.47
C ALA A 269 12.18 -4.61 -0.86
N SER A 270 10.90 -4.82 -1.18
CA SER A 270 10.35 -6.10 -1.65
C SER A 270 10.71 -6.44 -3.11
N GLY A 271 11.52 -5.62 -3.79
CA GLY A 271 11.86 -5.78 -5.21
C GLY A 271 10.74 -5.32 -6.16
N LEU A 272 9.74 -4.63 -5.62
CA LEU A 272 8.60 -4.08 -6.35
C LEU A 272 8.84 -2.61 -6.78
N GLY A 273 10.10 -2.19 -6.89
CA GLY A 273 10.50 -0.79 -7.13
C GLY A 273 10.64 -0.34 -8.59
N GLU A 274 10.37 -1.19 -9.59
CA GLU A 274 10.45 -0.73 -10.98
C GLU A 274 9.39 0.33 -11.28
N LEU A 275 9.86 1.51 -11.70
CA LEU A 275 9.04 2.63 -12.12
C LEU A 275 8.22 2.25 -13.34
N GLN A 276 6.92 2.13 -13.17
CA GLN A 276 5.98 1.93 -14.28
C GLN A 276 5.16 3.21 -14.47
N GLY A 277 5.62 4.11 -15.33
CA GLY A 277 4.92 5.37 -15.62
C GLY A 277 3.72 5.23 -16.57
N ARG A 278 3.67 4.14 -17.36
CA ARG A 278 2.60 3.92 -18.34
C ARG A 278 1.50 3.02 -17.78
N GLY A 279 0.30 3.58 -17.63
CA GLY A 279 -0.91 2.87 -17.26
C GLY A 279 -1.63 2.28 -18.48
N ARG A 280 -2.82 1.74 -18.27
CA ARG A 280 -3.71 1.23 -19.32
C ARG A 280 -4.33 2.37 -20.13
N HIS A 281 -4.68 3.47 -19.46
CA HIS A 281 -5.37 4.61 -20.07
C HIS A 281 -4.51 5.87 -20.06
N TYR A 282 -3.79 6.09 -18.97
CA TYR A 282 -2.98 7.29 -18.79
C TYR A 282 -1.48 6.99 -18.83
N ASP A 283 -0.72 7.89 -19.45
CA ASP A 283 0.74 7.89 -19.40
C ASP A 283 1.22 9.03 -18.49
N LEU A 284 1.77 8.68 -17.32
CA LEU A 284 2.22 9.68 -16.35
C LEU A 284 3.32 10.57 -16.90
N LYS A 285 4.15 10.07 -17.82
CA LYS A 285 5.21 10.86 -18.44
C LYS A 285 4.62 11.95 -19.34
N ALA A 286 3.66 11.59 -20.18
CA ALA A 286 2.98 12.55 -21.06
C ALA A 286 2.22 13.61 -20.25
N LEU A 287 1.55 13.20 -19.16
CA LEU A 287 0.88 14.12 -18.25
C LEU A 287 1.87 15.06 -17.54
N PHE A 288 3.02 14.53 -17.08
CA PHE A 288 4.08 15.34 -16.49
C PHE A 288 4.59 16.40 -17.48
N GLU A 289 4.90 16.02 -18.72
CA GLU A 289 5.41 16.95 -19.73
C GLU A 289 4.43 18.10 -19.99
N LYS A 290 3.14 17.78 -20.11
CA LYS A 290 2.06 18.77 -20.24
C LYS A 290 2.00 19.72 -19.03
N ILE A 291 1.95 19.18 -17.81
CA ILE A 291 1.83 19.98 -16.58
C ILE A 291 3.10 20.83 -16.37
N ASN A 292 4.28 20.28 -16.67
CA ASN A 292 5.54 21.01 -16.58
C ASN A 292 5.55 22.24 -17.48
N ALA A 293 5.13 22.08 -18.74
CA ALA A 293 4.99 23.20 -19.67
C ALA A 293 4.00 24.26 -19.17
N GLU A 294 2.80 23.85 -18.76
CA GLU A 294 1.72 24.78 -18.40
C GLU A 294 1.88 25.46 -17.04
N ARG A 295 2.42 24.76 -16.03
CA ARG A 295 2.41 25.22 -14.63
C ARG A 295 3.79 25.56 -14.07
N PHE A 296 4.83 24.97 -14.67
CA PHE A 296 6.20 25.12 -14.20
C PHE A 296 7.11 25.73 -15.27
N GLN A 297 6.55 26.23 -16.39
CA GLN A 297 7.28 26.85 -17.51
C GLN A 297 8.36 25.94 -18.11
N GLY A 298 8.18 24.61 -18.00
CA GLY A 298 9.17 23.62 -18.41
C GLY A 298 10.42 23.56 -17.54
N LYS A 299 10.44 24.19 -16.36
CA LYS A 299 11.62 24.32 -15.49
C LYS A 299 11.70 23.28 -14.38
N LEU A 300 10.67 22.45 -14.18
CA LEU A 300 10.72 21.41 -13.16
C LEU A 300 11.43 20.18 -13.73
N ASP A 301 12.49 19.72 -13.04
CA ASP A 301 13.18 18.48 -13.40
C ASP A 301 12.23 17.27 -13.29
N PRO A 302 12.27 16.31 -14.22
CA PRO A 302 11.39 15.15 -14.17
C PRO A 302 11.71 14.25 -12.98
N PRO A 303 10.76 14.04 -12.04
CA PRO A 303 10.91 13.00 -11.04
C PRO A 303 10.76 11.61 -11.69
N GLY A 304 11.13 10.56 -10.96
CA GLY A 304 10.61 9.23 -11.24
C GLY A 304 9.07 9.26 -11.22
N LEU A 305 8.42 8.45 -12.08
CA LEU A 305 6.96 8.37 -12.18
C LEU A 305 6.51 6.93 -12.16
N THR A 306 5.58 6.60 -11.27
CA THR A 306 5.03 5.24 -11.18
C THR A 306 3.57 5.19 -10.76
N TRP A 307 2.87 4.16 -11.21
CA TRP A 307 1.60 3.78 -10.62
C TRP A 307 1.79 3.01 -9.32
N SER A 308 0.85 3.14 -8.39
CA SER A 308 0.73 2.20 -7.26
C SER A 308 0.40 0.80 -7.79
N ARG A 309 0.69 -0.24 -7.00
CA ARG A 309 0.45 -1.64 -7.43
C ARG A 309 -0.92 -2.18 -7.03
N THR A 310 -1.51 -1.57 -6.02
CA THR A 310 -2.83 -1.91 -5.53
C THR A 310 -3.76 -0.72 -5.68
N PHE A 311 -5.04 -1.03 -5.85
CA PHE A 311 -6.07 -0.01 -5.70
C PHE A 311 -6.07 0.51 -4.28
N THR A 312 -5.72 1.78 -4.13
CA THR A 312 -5.98 2.52 -2.91
C THR A 312 -6.96 3.64 -3.21
N PHE A 313 -7.85 3.83 -2.25
CA PHE A 313 -8.95 4.78 -2.28
C PHE A 313 -8.82 5.84 -1.18
N ARG A 314 -7.74 5.73 -0.40
CA ARG A 314 -7.43 6.62 0.73
C ARG A 314 -6.53 7.77 0.29
N LYS A 315 -5.53 7.44 -0.54
CA LYS A 315 -4.58 8.40 -1.09
C LYS A 315 -4.47 8.19 -2.59
N PHE A 316 -4.50 9.28 -3.34
CA PHE A 316 -4.55 9.25 -4.81
C PHE A 316 -3.21 9.54 -5.48
N GLY A 317 -2.27 10.17 -4.78
CA GLY A 317 -0.90 10.40 -5.23
C GLY A 317 0.03 10.54 -4.02
N HIS A 318 1.34 10.46 -4.27
CA HIS A 318 2.36 10.77 -3.28
C HIS A 318 3.71 11.07 -3.92
N TYR A 319 4.32 12.19 -3.56
CA TYR A 319 5.73 12.50 -3.84
C TYR A 319 6.65 12.04 -2.70
N HIS A 320 7.75 11.37 -3.07
CA HIS A 320 8.79 10.86 -2.18
C HIS A 320 10.09 11.68 -2.33
N PRO A 321 10.40 12.61 -1.40
CA PRO A 321 11.48 13.58 -1.59
C PRO A 321 12.88 12.97 -1.71
N THR A 322 13.19 11.92 -0.94
CA THR A 322 14.55 11.34 -0.91
C THR A 322 14.93 10.60 -2.19
N ARG A 323 13.94 10.23 -3.00
CA ARG A 323 14.14 9.51 -4.27
C ARG A 323 13.68 10.28 -5.48
N ASP A 324 13.15 11.48 -5.26
CA ASP A 324 12.55 12.30 -6.29
C ASP A 324 11.55 11.51 -7.16
N LEU A 325 10.54 10.91 -6.53
CA LEU A 325 9.60 9.99 -7.17
C LEU A 325 8.15 10.38 -6.87
N VAL A 326 7.33 10.48 -7.92
CA VAL A 326 5.87 10.61 -7.80
C VAL A 326 5.20 9.26 -8.07
N MET A 327 4.41 8.81 -7.10
CA MET A 327 3.52 7.67 -7.23
C MET A 327 2.07 8.13 -7.39
N ILE A 328 1.35 7.62 -8.39
CA ILE A 328 -0.09 7.87 -8.58
C ILE A 328 -0.89 6.60 -8.35
N SER A 329 -2.02 6.71 -7.66
CA SER A 329 -2.89 5.56 -7.38
C SER A 329 -3.45 4.96 -8.67
N LEU A 330 -3.29 3.64 -8.80
CA LEU A 330 -3.82 2.84 -9.92
C LEU A 330 -5.35 2.90 -10.03
N THR A 331 -6.05 3.39 -9.01
CA THR A 331 -7.49 3.68 -9.07
C THR A 331 -7.82 4.73 -10.14
N LEU A 332 -6.89 5.66 -10.42
CA LEU A 332 -7.10 6.74 -11.39
C LEU A 332 -6.81 6.32 -12.83
N ASP A 333 -6.23 5.13 -13.04
CA ASP A 333 -6.00 4.56 -14.36
C ASP A 333 -7.26 3.85 -14.88
N ASP A 334 -8.28 4.64 -15.19
CA ASP A 334 -9.61 4.18 -15.62
C ASP A 334 -10.20 5.15 -16.65
N PRO A 335 -10.94 4.69 -17.69
CA PRO A 335 -11.43 5.59 -18.72
C PRO A 335 -12.60 6.45 -18.22
N GLY A 336 -13.23 6.09 -17.10
CA GLY A 336 -14.24 6.91 -16.43
C GLY A 336 -13.66 8.01 -15.53
N VAL A 337 -12.34 8.04 -15.31
CA VAL A 337 -11.66 9.15 -14.62
C VAL A 337 -11.39 10.24 -15.65
N PRO A 338 -11.88 11.47 -15.49
CA PRO A 338 -11.59 12.57 -16.42
C PRO A 338 -10.10 12.98 -16.40
N PRO A 339 -9.51 13.41 -17.53
CA PRO A 339 -8.10 13.81 -17.59
C PRO A 339 -7.71 14.89 -16.57
N PHE A 340 -8.57 15.89 -16.35
CA PHE A 340 -8.29 16.96 -15.40
C PHE A 340 -8.14 16.48 -13.96
N VAL A 341 -8.74 15.33 -13.59
CA VAL A 341 -8.63 14.75 -12.25
C VAL A 341 -7.24 14.17 -12.03
N ILE A 342 -6.75 13.36 -12.97
CA ILE A 342 -5.41 12.79 -12.84
C ILE A 342 -4.33 13.86 -13.00
N GLU A 343 -4.55 14.84 -13.87
CA GLU A 343 -3.67 16.01 -14.01
C GLU A 343 -3.59 16.79 -12.70
N PHE A 344 -4.72 16.99 -12.01
CA PHE A 344 -4.74 17.64 -10.71
C PHE A 344 -3.94 16.88 -9.65
N VAL A 345 -4.13 15.56 -9.54
CA VAL A 345 -3.39 14.75 -8.57
C VAL A 345 -1.90 14.77 -8.88
N LEU A 346 -1.49 14.61 -10.14
CA LEU A 346 -0.09 14.71 -10.52
C LEU A 346 0.48 16.11 -10.23
N TYR A 347 -0.27 17.18 -10.53
CA TYR A 347 0.12 18.55 -10.21
C TYR A 347 0.31 18.77 -8.71
N HIS A 348 -0.57 18.21 -7.87
CA HIS A 348 -0.43 18.24 -6.41
C HIS A 348 0.89 17.62 -5.95
N GLU A 349 1.25 16.44 -6.48
CA GLU A 349 2.51 15.80 -6.13
C GLU A 349 3.74 16.56 -6.64
N LEU A 350 3.64 17.20 -7.81
CA LEU A 350 4.71 18.06 -8.33
C LEU A 350 4.87 19.37 -7.53
N LEU A 351 3.80 19.87 -6.91
CA LEU A 351 3.91 20.99 -5.97
C LEU A 351 4.70 20.60 -4.72
N HIS A 352 4.56 19.37 -4.22
CA HIS A 352 5.40 18.87 -3.13
C HIS A 352 6.88 18.84 -3.52
N LYS A 353 7.18 18.42 -4.75
CA LYS A 353 8.54 18.52 -5.29
C LYS A 353 9.06 19.96 -5.34
N LYS A 354 8.26 20.88 -5.89
CA LYS A 354 8.67 22.28 -6.09
C LYS A 354 8.88 23.02 -4.77
N LEU A 355 7.98 22.84 -3.80
CA LEU A 355 7.95 23.64 -2.57
C LEU A 355 8.65 22.95 -1.40
N GLY A 356 8.87 21.64 -1.50
CA GLY A 356 9.45 20.82 -0.46
C GLY A 356 8.58 20.75 0.80
N ILE A 357 9.14 20.12 1.83
CA ILE A 357 8.52 20.00 3.15
C ILE A 357 9.22 20.96 4.10
N ARG A 358 8.49 21.92 4.68
CA ARG A 358 9.05 22.79 5.72
C ARG A 358 9.12 22.03 7.05
N ARG A 359 10.28 22.08 7.71
CA ARG A 359 10.47 21.55 9.07
C ARG A 359 10.35 22.71 10.07
N GLU A 360 9.28 22.70 10.87
CA GLU A 360 9.16 23.54 12.07
C GLU A 360 9.25 22.62 13.30
N GLY A 361 10.45 22.49 13.88
CA GLY A 361 10.70 21.56 14.98
C GLY A 361 10.49 20.09 14.57
N SER A 362 9.68 19.35 15.34
CA SER A 362 9.33 17.95 15.05
C SER A 362 8.19 17.79 14.03
N ILE A 363 7.56 18.88 13.59
CA ILE A 363 6.41 18.85 12.68
C ILE A 363 6.87 19.12 11.24
N ARG A 364 6.59 18.18 10.36
CA ARG A 364 6.72 18.33 8.91
C ARG A 364 5.43 18.95 8.36
N ARG A 365 5.50 20.12 7.73
CA ARG A 365 4.36 20.75 7.04
C ARG A 365 4.63 20.83 5.53
N ALA A 366 3.94 19.99 4.78
CA ALA A 366 3.99 19.99 3.32
C ALA A 366 2.96 20.97 2.71
N HIS A 367 1.71 20.95 3.20
CA HIS A 367 0.64 21.85 2.73
C HIS A 367 0.64 23.23 3.40
N THR A 368 1.69 24.01 3.17
CA THR A 368 1.81 25.41 3.61
C THR A 368 0.78 26.32 2.93
N GLU A 369 0.64 27.58 3.40
CA GLU A 369 -0.23 28.56 2.73
C GLU A 369 0.16 28.81 1.26
N GLU A 370 1.46 28.83 0.99
CA GLU A 370 2.01 28.91 -0.36
C GLU A 370 1.60 27.72 -1.22
N PHE A 371 1.71 26.49 -0.69
CA PHE A 371 1.24 25.29 -1.37
C PHE A 371 -0.24 25.41 -1.75
N ARG A 372 -1.09 25.74 -0.77
CA ARG A 372 -2.54 25.86 -1.00
C ARG A 372 -2.89 26.96 -2.00
N ARG A 373 -2.10 28.03 -2.05
CA ARG A 373 -2.28 29.10 -3.05
C ARG A 373 -1.96 28.60 -4.45
N GLU A 374 -0.85 27.89 -4.64
CA GLU A 374 -0.49 27.34 -5.96
C GLU A 374 -1.47 26.25 -6.38
N GLU A 375 -1.85 25.35 -5.47
CA GLU A 375 -2.81 24.28 -5.73
C GLU A 375 -4.15 24.82 -6.27
N ARG A 376 -4.67 25.90 -5.65
CA ARG A 376 -5.90 26.58 -6.09
C ARG A 376 -5.81 27.24 -7.46
N ARG A 377 -4.61 27.41 -8.04
CA ARG A 377 -4.44 27.96 -9.40
C ARG A 377 -4.64 26.91 -10.49
N PHE A 378 -4.89 25.65 -10.14
CA PHE A 378 -5.25 24.63 -11.10
C PHE A 378 -6.62 24.95 -11.74
N PRO A 379 -6.77 24.98 -13.08
CA PRO A 379 -7.99 25.45 -13.76
C PRO A 379 -9.28 24.69 -13.42
N HIS A 380 -9.15 23.46 -12.93
CA HIS A 380 -10.28 22.61 -12.51
C HIS A 380 -10.17 22.20 -11.05
N TYR A 381 -9.56 23.03 -10.20
CA TYR A 381 -9.29 22.70 -8.80
C TYR A 381 -10.54 22.19 -8.06
N GLN A 382 -11.62 22.99 -8.09
CA GLN A 382 -12.86 22.65 -7.39
C GLN A 382 -13.53 21.39 -7.95
N ASP A 383 -13.55 21.24 -9.28
CA ASP A 383 -14.14 20.08 -9.94
C ASP A 383 -13.37 18.80 -9.63
N ALA A 384 -12.03 18.88 -9.65
CA ALA A 384 -11.14 17.75 -9.37
C ALA A 384 -11.26 17.33 -7.91
N GLU A 385 -11.21 18.28 -6.97
CA GLU A 385 -11.39 18.01 -5.54
C GLU A 385 -12.76 17.37 -5.27
N ALA A 386 -13.84 17.96 -5.79
CA ALA A 386 -15.18 17.42 -5.62
C ALA A 386 -15.31 16.01 -6.23
N TRP A 387 -14.67 15.77 -7.37
CA TRP A 387 -14.66 14.44 -8.00
C TRP A 387 -13.89 13.42 -7.14
N LEU A 388 -12.71 13.77 -6.62
CA LEU A 388 -11.91 12.91 -5.75
C LEU A 388 -12.60 12.63 -4.42
N VAL A 389 -13.29 13.61 -3.82
CA VAL A 389 -14.09 13.43 -2.60
C VAL A 389 -15.29 12.52 -2.86
N ARG A 390 -16.01 12.72 -3.97
CA ARG A 390 -17.10 11.82 -4.37
C ARG A 390 -16.57 10.41 -4.60
N LEU A 391 -15.44 10.29 -5.29
CA LEU A 391 -14.77 9.03 -5.50
C LEU A 391 -14.45 8.40 -4.14
N ALA A 392 -13.66 9.04 -3.27
CA ALA A 392 -13.34 8.52 -1.93
C ALA A 392 -14.59 8.10 -1.12
N THR A 393 -15.65 8.91 -1.13
CA THR A 393 -16.91 8.65 -0.40
C THR A 393 -17.69 7.47 -0.98
N GLN A 394 -17.92 7.44 -2.30
CA GLN A 394 -18.55 6.32 -3.00
C GLN A 394 -17.76 5.03 -2.75
N LEU A 395 -16.43 5.15 -2.75
CA LEU A 395 -15.52 4.04 -2.55
C LEU A 395 -15.51 3.55 -1.09
N GLN A 396 -15.73 4.40 -0.09
CA GLN A 396 -15.94 4.02 1.31
C GLN A 396 -17.32 3.38 1.54
N GLN A 397 -18.36 3.86 0.84
CA GLN A 397 -19.75 3.39 0.99
C GLN A 397 -20.15 2.20 0.11
N GLY A 398 -19.31 1.79 -0.84
CA GLY A 398 -19.60 0.66 -1.74
C GLY A 398 -20.53 0.95 -2.91
N LYS A 399 -20.82 2.22 -3.15
CA LYS A 399 -21.51 2.67 -4.35
C LYS A 399 -20.46 2.76 -5.48
N GLY A 400 -20.74 2.15 -6.63
CA GLY A 400 -19.90 2.31 -7.82
C GLY A 400 -19.90 3.78 -8.28
N LEU A 401 -18.95 4.16 -9.13
CA LEU A 401 -18.98 5.45 -9.82
C LEU A 401 -20.34 5.60 -10.51
N LEU A 402 -21.20 6.43 -9.94
CA LEU A 402 -22.36 6.95 -10.65
C LEU A 402 -21.81 8.01 -11.57
N VAL A 403 -21.64 7.64 -12.84
CA VAL A 403 -21.54 8.60 -13.95
C VAL A 403 -22.89 9.31 -14.01
N PRO A 404 -22.93 10.65 -14.14
CA PRO A 404 -24.18 11.37 -14.46
C PRO A 404 -24.79 10.89 -15.78
#